data_AF-A0A2P8F8Y5-F1
#
_entry.id   AF-A0A2P8F8Y5-F1
#
_cell.length_a   1.000
_cell.length_b   1.000
_cell.length_c   1.000
_cell.angle_alpha   90.00
_cell.angle_beta   90.00
_cell.angle_gamma   90.00
#
_symmetry.space_group_name_H-M   'P 1'
#
loop_
_entity.id
_entity.type
_entity.pdbx_description
1 polymer ?
#
loop_
_entity_poly.entity_id
_entity_poly.type
_entity_poly.pdbx_seq_one_letter_code
_entity_poly.pdbx_strand_id
1 'polypeptide(L)'
;MKQRMVLRALASWLSLRVAIERKRHENCNRSGTAVYLDLSPSMERAIELDGKAAQEGANLLVFPEAWFPGYPTFLWRLSPGAGIGKTDELFTRLQANSIDLSKKQMMPLQEAAREHEILLVVGYQELDGAISGSTLYNSCTIIDADGRIVNNHRKLMPTNPERMVWGRVRTESR
;
A
#
# COMPACT_ATOMS: atom_id res chain seq x y z
N MET A 1 -6.61 26.16 27.20
CA MET A 1 -6.22 24.77 26.82
C MET A 1 -6.43 24.48 25.32
N LYS A 2 -7.59 24.79 24.73
CA LYS A 2 -7.89 24.52 23.30
C LYS A 2 -6.97 25.23 22.27
N GLN A 3 -6.54 26.47 22.53
CA GLN A 3 -5.63 27.20 21.61
C GLN A 3 -4.22 26.60 21.51
N ARG A 4 -3.70 25.97 22.58
CA ARG A 4 -2.37 25.32 22.57
C ARG A 4 -2.33 24.06 21.70
N MET A 5 -3.47 23.39 21.51
CA MET A 5 -3.57 22.17 20.70
C MET A 5 -3.59 22.50 19.20
N VAL A 6 -4.28 23.57 18.81
CA VAL A 6 -4.33 24.07 17.43
C VAL A 6 -2.96 24.61 16.98
N LEU A 7 -2.23 25.29 17.88
CA LEU A 7 -0.87 25.77 17.60
C LEU A 7 0.16 24.63 17.47
N ARG A 8 0.01 23.52 18.20
CA ARG A 8 0.86 22.32 18.01
C ARG A 8 0.57 21.62 16.67
N ALA A 9 -0.71 21.51 16.29
CA ALA A 9 -1.09 20.97 14.99
C ALA A 9 -0.57 21.83 13.83
N LEU A 10 -0.68 23.16 13.92
CA LEU A 10 -0.18 24.08 12.89
C LEU A 10 1.37 24.12 12.82
N ALA A 11 2.07 24.01 13.94
CA ALA A 11 3.53 23.96 13.97
C ALA A 11 4.09 22.64 13.40
N SER A 12 3.38 21.53 13.60
CA SER A 12 3.70 20.23 12.99
C SER A 12 3.64 20.27 11.46
N TRP A 13 2.70 21.01 10.89
CA TRP A 13 2.54 21.15 9.43
C TRP A 13 3.65 21.98 8.76
N LEU A 14 4.28 22.91 9.48
CA LEU A 14 5.37 23.75 8.94
C LEU A 14 6.74 23.04 8.90
N SER A 15 6.85 21.84 9.48
CA SER A 15 8.08 21.04 9.53
C SER A 15 7.93 19.68 8.83
N LEU A 16 7.09 19.59 7.81
CA LEU A 16 6.87 18.36 7.06
C LEU A 16 8.16 17.94 6.34
N ARG A 17 8.76 16.82 6.76
CA ARG A 17 9.93 16.21 6.14
C ARG A 17 9.49 14.90 5.52
N VAL A 18 9.36 14.91 4.19
CA VAL A 18 8.76 13.84 3.41
C VAL A 18 9.85 12.94 2.84
N ALA A 19 9.80 11.65 3.18
CA ALA A 19 10.48 10.60 2.45
C ALA A 19 9.50 10.02 1.41
N ILE A 20 9.92 9.94 0.15
CA ILE A 20 9.12 9.35 -0.93
C ILE A 20 9.87 8.17 -1.51
N GLU A 21 9.28 6.98 -1.39
CA GLU A 21 9.77 5.83 -2.13
C GLU A 21 9.34 5.97 -3.61
N ARG A 22 10.32 6.01 -4.51
CA ARG A 22 10.06 6.30 -5.94
C ARG A 22 9.64 5.04 -6.67
N LYS A 23 8.47 5.06 -7.31
CA LYS A 23 8.03 4.03 -8.29
C LYS A 23 9.09 3.91 -9.40
N ARG A 24 9.79 2.77 -9.47
CA ARG A 24 10.72 2.44 -10.57
C ARG A 24 10.25 1.14 -11.24
N HIS A 25 10.12 1.18 -12.56
CA HIS A 25 9.41 0.17 -13.40
C HIS A 25 10.18 -1.15 -13.64
N GLU A 26 11.09 -1.55 -12.76
CA GLU A 26 11.99 -2.68 -13.01
C GLU A 26 11.67 -3.90 -12.14
N ASN A 27 11.55 -5.07 -12.77
CA ASN A 27 11.28 -6.40 -12.19
C ASN A 27 12.43 -6.95 -11.32
N CYS A 28 13.12 -6.11 -10.54
CA CYS A 28 14.36 -6.48 -9.85
C CYS A 28 14.16 -6.43 -8.33
N ASN A 29 14.43 -7.55 -7.64
CA ASN A 29 14.61 -7.62 -6.18
C ASN A 29 15.81 -6.76 -5.75
N ARG A 30 15.68 -5.44 -5.80
CA ARG A 30 16.69 -4.49 -5.31
C ARG A 30 16.27 -3.96 -3.94
N SER A 31 17.24 -3.72 -3.07
CA SER A 31 17.71 -2.35 -2.82
C SER A 31 16.72 -1.20 -2.52
N GLY A 32 15.41 -1.37 -2.31
CA GLY A 32 14.46 -0.31 -1.94
C GLY A 32 13.00 -0.58 -2.31
N THR A 33 12.73 -1.61 -3.11
CA THR A 33 11.38 -1.90 -3.63
C THR A 33 10.78 -3.14 -2.97
N ALA A 34 9.45 -3.24 -2.94
CA ALA A 34 8.77 -4.46 -2.54
C ALA A 34 9.30 -5.69 -3.29
N VAL A 35 9.26 -6.84 -2.62
CA VAL A 35 9.58 -8.13 -3.24
C VAL A 35 8.35 -8.59 -4.01
N TYR A 36 8.52 -8.70 -5.32
CA TYR A 36 7.41 -8.87 -6.25
C TYR A 36 6.58 -10.12 -5.94
N LEU A 37 5.28 -9.93 -5.70
CA LEU A 37 4.32 -11.00 -5.39
C LEU A 37 4.69 -11.81 -4.14
N ASP A 38 5.33 -11.18 -3.16
CA ASP A 38 5.64 -11.78 -1.87
C ASP A 38 5.43 -10.77 -0.73
N LEU A 39 4.43 -11.03 0.12
CA LEU A 39 4.01 -10.08 1.15
C LEU A 39 5.00 -10.01 2.32
N SER A 40 5.48 -11.15 2.82
CA SER A 40 6.31 -11.22 4.02
C SER A 40 7.61 -10.41 3.88
N PRO A 41 8.47 -10.68 2.88
CA PRO A 41 9.70 -9.91 2.71
C PRO A 41 9.43 -8.47 2.25
N SER A 42 8.28 -8.18 1.61
CA SER A 42 7.87 -6.79 1.35
C SER A 42 7.54 -6.04 2.64
N MET A 43 6.87 -6.71 3.59
CA MET A 43 6.54 -6.15 4.91
C MET A 43 7.79 -5.84 5.72
N GLU A 44 8.72 -6.79 5.81
CA GLU A 44 10.02 -6.59 6.46
C GLU A 44 10.74 -5.37 5.87
N ARG A 45 10.75 -5.27 4.54
CA ARG A 45 11.40 -4.16 3.84
C ARG A 45 10.73 -2.81 4.06
N ALA A 46 9.40 -2.77 4.17
CA ALA A 46 8.69 -1.53 4.49
C ALA A 46 9.02 -1.04 5.90
N ILE A 47 9.11 -1.95 6.87
CA ILE A 47 9.50 -1.64 8.26
C ILE A 47 10.94 -1.12 8.30
N GLU A 48 11.86 -1.72 7.53
CA GLU A 48 13.23 -1.20 7.40
C GLU A 48 13.28 0.22 6.80
N LEU A 49 12.45 0.50 5.79
CA LEU A 49 12.37 1.82 5.16
C LEU A 49 11.79 2.87 6.10
N ASP A 50 10.78 2.50 6.88
CA ASP A 50 10.18 3.33 7.92
C ASP A 50 11.23 3.72 8.98
N GLY A 51 11.97 2.75 9.52
CA GLY A 51 13.05 3.01 10.48
C GLY A 51 14.18 3.88 9.91
N LYS A 52 14.53 3.71 8.63
CA LYS A 52 15.52 4.59 7.95
C LYS A 52 14.99 6.01 7.80
N ALA A 53 13.75 6.17 7.37
CA ALA A 53 13.11 7.48 7.25
C ALA A 53 13.09 8.21 8.60
N ALA A 54 12.85 7.48 9.69
CA ALA A 54 12.88 8.02 11.06
C ALA A 54 14.27 8.51 11.46
N GLN A 55 15.31 7.71 11.17
CA GLN A 55 16.70 8.09 11.42
C GLN A 55 17.13 9.34 10.64
N GLU A 56 16.56 9.54 9.45
CA GLU A 56 16.76 10.73 8.62
C GLU A 56 15.89 11.93 9.07
N GLY A 57 15.04 11.75 10.08
CA GLY A 57 14.17 12.77 10.66
C GLY A 57 12.94 13.07 9.81
N ALA A 58 12.49 12.13 8.97
CA ALA A 58 11.21 12.22 8.29
C ALA A 58 10.06 12.05 9.28
N ASN A 59 8.93 12.71 9.00
CA ASN A 59 7.67 12.53 9.73
C ASN A 59 6.53 12.06 8.82
N LEU A 60 6.83 11.86 7.53
CA LEU A 60 5.94 11.29 6.53
C LEU A 60 6.73 10.39 5.59
N LEU A 61 6.29 9.14 5.44
CA LEU A 61 6.80 8.20 4.43
C LEU A 61 5.67 7.79 3.47
N VAL A 62 5.91 7.97 2.17
CA VAL A 62 4.95 7.64 1.12
C VAL A 62 5.45 6.46 0.30
N PHE A 63 4.69 5.36 0.36
CA PHE A 63 4.84 4.22 -0.54
C PHE A 63 3.96 4.41 -1.78
N PRO A 64 4.49 4.14 -2.98
CA PRO A 64 3.76 4.36 -4.23
C PRO A 64 2.61 3.38 -4.45
N GLU A 65 1.84 3.61 -5.51
CA GLU A 65 0.71 2.77 -5.92
C GLU A 65 1.07 1.27 -5.99
N ALA A 66 0.21 0.45 -5.35
CA ALA A 66 0.34 -1.01 -5.34
C ALA A 66 1.75 -1.51 -4.96
N TRP A 67 2.40 -0.86 -3.98
CA TRP A 67 3.71 -1.28 -3.50
C TRP A 67 3.63 -2.66 -2.85
N PHE A 68 2.58 -2.93 -2.06
CA PHE A 68 2.35 -4.26 -1.46
C PHE A 68 1.46 -5.17 -2.31
N PRO A 69 1.91 -6.38 -2.68
CA PRO A 69 3.30 -6.83 -2.83
C PRO A 69 3.88 -6.44 -4.20
N GLY A 70 3.17 -5.59 -4.96
CA GLY A 70 3.61 -5.13 -6.27
C GLY A 70 2.45 -4.82 -7.21
N TYR A 71 2.74 -3.95 -8.17
CA TYR A 71 1.83 -3.64 -9.25
C TYR A 71 1.73 -4.82 -10.22
N PRO A 72 0.54 -5.20 -10.72
CA PRO A 72 0.35 -6.40 -11.56
C PRO A 72 0.84 -6.15 -12.99
N THR A 73 2.16 -6.03 -13.16
CA THR A 73 2.80 -5.68 -14.44
C THR A 73 2.58 -6.74 -15.52
N PHE A 74 2.29 -7.98 -15.13
CA PHE A 74 2.00 -9.08 -16.05
C PHE A 74 0.80 -8.79 -16.95
N LEU A 75 -0.15 -7.96 -16.51
CA LEU A 75 -1.31 -7.53 -17.31
C LEU A 75 -0.93 -6.76 -18.57
N TRP A 76 0.23 -6.12 -18.58
CA TRP A 76 0.73 -5.33 -19.69
C TRP A 76 1.73 -6.09 -20.56
N ARG A 77 2.27 -7.20 -20.04
CA ARG A 77 3.37 -7.95 -20.66
C ARG A 77 2.95 -9.29 -21.24
N LEU A 78 1.83 -9.84 -20.79
CA LEU A 78 1.29 -11.11 -21.27
C LEU A 78 0.10 -10.84 -22.21
N SER A 79 0.07 -11.55 -23.33
CA SER A 79 -1.01 -11.46 -24.29
C SER A 79 -2.30 -12.10 -23.73
N PRO A 80 -3.47 -11.49 -23.92
CA PRO A 80 -4.75 -12.12 -23.63
C PRO A 80 -4.89 -13.44 -24.41
N GLY A 81 -5.41 -14.49 -23.77
CA GLY A 81 -5.64 -15.81 -24.39
C GLY A 81 -4.41 -16.70 -24.50
N ALA A 82 -3.33 -16.24 -25.15
CA ALA A 82 -2.07 -16.99 -25.24
C ALA A 82 -1.27 -16.86 -23.94
N GLY A 83 -1.40 -17.84 -23.03
CA GLY A 83 -0.71 -17.85 -21.73
C GLY A 83 -1.64 -17.71 -20.51
N ILE A 84 -2.91 -18.11 -20.64
CA ILE A 84 -3.90 -18.15 -19.54
C ILE A 84 -3.32 -18.80 -18.29
N GLY A 85 -2.70 -19.99 -18.40
CA GLY A 85 -2.15 -20.69 -17.25
C GLY A 85 -1.11 -19.87 -16.45
N LYS A 86 -0.26 -19.08 -17.14
CA LYS A 86 0.73 -18.23 -16.47
C LYS A 86 0.09 -16.98 -15.85
N THR A 87 -0.94 -16.43 -16.49
CA THR A 87 -1.68 -15.29 -15.95
C THR A 87 -2.45 -15.70 -14.69
N ASP A 88 -3.07 -16.88 -14.71
CA ASP A 88 -3.80 -17.45 -13.57
C ASP A 88 -2.87 -17.77 -12.40
N GLU A 89 -1.70 -18.34 -12.67
CA GLU A 89 -0.66 -18.58 -11.65
C GLU A 89 -0.23 -17.27 -10.97
N LEU A 90 0.07 -16.24 -11.76
CA LEU A 90 0.49 -14.94 -11.24
C LEU A 90 -0.63 -14.22 -10.49
N PHE A 91 -1.88 -14.32 -10.97
CA PHE A 91 -3.04 -13.78 -10.28
C PHE A 91 -3.29 -14.50 -8.95
N THR A 92 -3.21 -15.84 -8.93
CA THR A 92 -3.35 -16.63 -7.71
C THR A 92 -2.29 -16.24 -6.68
N ARG A 93 -1.03 -16.10 -7.12
CA ARG A 93 0.06 -15.65 -6.25
C ARG A 93 -0.16 -14.22 -5.75
N LEU A 94 -0.61 -13.31 -6.61
CA LEU A 94 -0.94 -11.93 -6.25
C LEU A 94 -2.03 -11.90 -5.17
N GLN A 95 -3.13 -12.64 -5.37
CA GLN A 95 -4.25 -12.70 -4.45
C GLN A 95 -3.82 -13.26 -3.08
N ALA A 96 -3.03 -14.33 -3.07
CA ALA A 96 -2.51 -14.94 -1.84
C ALA A 96 -1.57 -14.01 -1.04
N ASN A 97 -0.93 -13.04 -1.71
CA ASN A 97 -0.02 -12.07 -1.12
C ASN A 97 -0.63 -10.66 -0.99
N SER A 98 -1.93 -10.52 -1.24
CA SER A 98 -2.65 -9.25 -1.06
C SER A 98 -3.04 -9.07 0.42
N ILE A 99 -3.19 -7.82 0.85
CA ILE A 99 -3.45 -7.49 2.25
C ILE A 99 -4.96 -7.46 2.50
N ASP A 100 -5.38 -8.22 3.50
CA ASP A 100 -6.73 -8.24 4.06
C ASP A 100 -6.72 -7.54 5.42
N LEU A 101 -7.30 -6.33 5.48
CA LEU A 101 -7.37 -5.55 6.71
C LEU A 101 -8.23 -6.23 7.79
N SER A 102 -9.20 -7.07 7.42
CA SER A 102 -10.02 -7.81 8.39
C SER A 102 -9.20 -8.86 9.16
N LYS A 103 -8.12 -9.35 8.53
CA LYS A 103 -7.15 -10.28 9.13
C LYS A 103 -5.97 -9.58 9.79
N LYS A 104 -6.00 -8.25 9.92
CA LYS A 104 -4.94 -7.43 10.53
C LYS A 104 -3.56 -7.62 9.87
N GLN A 105 -3.52 -7.92 8.57
CA GLN A 105 -2.24 -8.16 7.87
C GLN A 105 -1.36 -6.90 7.73
N MET A 106 -1.92 -5.70 7.92
CA MET A 106 -1.19 -4.43 7.96
C MET A 106 -0.59 -4.13 9.35
N MET A 107 -0.95 -4.89 10.39
CA MET A 107 -0.57 -4.59 11.78
C MET A 107 0.94 -4.46 12.02
N PRO A 108 1.84 -5.25 11.39
CA PRO A 108 3.28 -5.04 11.56
C PRO A 108 3.75 -3.64 11.14
N LEU A 109 3.21 -3.11 10.04
CA LEU A 109 3.55 -1.76 9.56
C LEU A 109 2.90 -0.67 10.43
N GLN A 110 1.71 -0.94 11.00
CA GLN A 110 1.07 -0.05 11.96
C GLN A 110 1.90 0.10 13.24
N GLU A 111 2.45 -0.99 13.76
CA GLU A 111 3.32 -0.93 14.93
C GLU A 111 4.63 -0.20 14.63
N ALA A 112 5.23 -0.43 13.46
CA ALA A 112 6.42 0.30 13.03
C ALA A 112 6.16 1.82 12.94
N ALA A 113 5.05 2.22 12.32
CA ALA A 113 4.65 3.63 12.25
C ALA A 113 4.54 4.28 13.64
N ARG A 114 3.99 3.54 14.61
CA ARG A 114 3.85 3.98 16.01
C ARG A 114 5.20 4.06 16.72
N GLU A 115 6.09 3.09 16.49
CA GLU A 115 7.42 3.04 17.11
C GLU A 115 8.35 4.15 16.60
N HIS A 116 8.24 4.47 15.31
CA HIS A 116 9.05 5.49 14.66
C HIS A 116 8.39 6.89 14.64
N GLU A 117 7.14 7.00 15.10
CA GLU A 117 6.34 8.23 15.09
C GLU A 117 6.19 8.86 13.68
N ILE A 118 6.02 8.00 12.66
CA ILE A 118 5.90 8.42 11.25
C ILE A 118 4.49 8.19 10.73
N LEU A 119 3.95 9.20 10.02
CA LEU A 119 2.74 9.03 9.23
C LEU A 119 3.06 8.30 7.91
N LEU A 120 2.33 7.24 7.61
CA LEU A 120 2.51 6.45 6.39
C LEU A 120 1.36 6.63 5.42
N VAL A 121 1.69 6.81 4.14
CA VAL A 121 0.75 6.68 3.02
C VAL A 121 1.14 5.45 2.22
N VAL A 122 0.25 4.45 2.17
CA VAL A 122 0.61 3.11 1.70
C VAL A 122 -0.30 2.68 0.55
N GLY A 123 0.26 2.54 -0.65
CA GLY A 123 -0.41 1.91 -1.78
C GLY A 123 -0.28 0.38 -1.74
N TYR A 124 -1.40 -0.34 -1.86
CA TYR A 124 -1.41 -1.79 -1.71
C TYR A 124 -2.54 -2.48 -2.50
N GLN A 125 -2.39 -3.79 -2.66
CA GLN A 125 -3.42 -4.71 -3.15
C GLN A 125 -4.32 -5.10 -1.99
N GLU A 126 -5.55 -4.56 -1.95
CA GLU A 126 -6.54 -4.89 -0.94
C GLU A 126 -7.32 -6.14 -1.35
N LEU A 127 -7.30 -7.16 -0.51
CA LEU A 127 -8.20 -8.31 -0.64
C LEU A 127 -9.45 -8.06 0.19
N ASP A 128 -10.62 -8.08 -0.45
CA ASP A 128 -11.90 -7.91 0.23
C ASP A 128 -12.34 -9.21 0.91
N GLY A 129 -11.70 -9.48 2.04
CA GLY A 129 -11.99 -10.63 2.90
C GLY A 129 -13.35 -10.57 3.60
N ALA A 130 -13.92 -9.37 3.76
CA ALA A 130 -15.16 -9.18 4.52
C ALA A 130 -16.41 -9.55 3.72
N ILE A 131 -16.39 -9.36 2.39
CA ILE A 131 -17.57 -9.58 1.54
C ILE A 131 -17.40 -10.81 0.63
N SER A 132 -16.30 -10.88 -0.13
CA SER A 132 -16.15 -11.86 -1.22
C SER A 132 -15.06 -12.91 -0.96
N GLY A 133 -14.07 -12.58 -0.14
CA GLY A 133 -12.87 -13.39 0.06
C GLY A 133 -11.94 -13.50 -1.15
N SER A 134 -12.24 -12.82 -2.26
CA SER A 134 -11.59 -13.08 -3.55
C SER A 134 -11.37 -11.83 -4.43
N THR A 135 -12.12 -10.75 -4.23
CA THR A 135 -11.97 -9.54 -5.05
C THR A 135 -10.77 -8.72 -4.59
N LEU A 136 -9.91 -8.33 -5.54
CA LEU A 136 -8.81 -7.40 -5.31
C LEU A 136 -9.21 -5.97 -5.66
N TYR A 137 -8.74 -5.01 -4.88
CA TYR A 137 -8.83 -3.58 -5.15
C TYR A 137 -7.45 -2.94 -5.08
N ASN A 138 -7.24 -1.88 -5.87
CA ASN A 138 -6.10 -0.99 -5.67
C ASN A 138 -6.50 0.03 -4.61
N SER A 139 -5.80 -0.01 -3.48
CA SER A 139 -6.12 0.80 -2.33
C SER A 139 -4.94 1.61 -1.84
N CYS A 140 -5.25 2.73 -1.21
CA CYS A 140 -4.31 3.58 -0.53
C CYS A 140 -4.81 3.80 0.91
N THR A 141 -4.03 3.34 1.88
CA THR A 141 -4.32 3.55 3.30
C THR A 141 -3.40 4.61 3.87
N ILE A 142 -3.91 5.36 4.85
CA ILE A 142 -3.13 6.29 5.66
C ILE A 142 -3.06 5.72 7.07
N ILE A 143 -1.84 5.51 7.56
CA ILE A 143 -1.54 5.10 8.94
C ILE A 143 -0.96 6.32 9.63
N ASP A 144 -1.60 6.78 10.70
CA ASP A 144 -1.11 7.91 11.49
C ASP A 144 0.11 7.49 12.33
N ALA A 145 0.85 8.48 12.86
CA ALA A 145 2.05 8.26 13.68
C ALA A 145 1.76 7.55 15.02
N ASP A 146 0.50 7.32 15.37
CA ASP A 146 0.09 6.50 16.52
C ASP A 146 -0.22 5.03 16.13
N GLY A 147 -0.02 4.67 14.86
CA GLY A 147 -0.26 3.34 14.30
C GLY A 147 -1.70 3.08 13.87
N ARG A 148 -2.62 4.05 13.99
CA ARG A 148 -4.02 3.86 13.58
C ARG A 148 -4.19 4.08 12.08
N ILE A 149 -4.92 3.18 11.42
CA ILE A 149 -5.43 3.45 10.06
C ILE A 149 -6.52 4.52 10.16
N VAL A 150 -6.26 5.70 9.62
CA VAL A 150 -7.18 6.86 9.67
C VAL A 150 -7.98 7.04 8.38
N ASN A 151 -7.53 6.42 7.28
CA ASN A 151 -8.23 6.44 6.00
C ASN A 151 -7.86 5.20 5.18
N ASN A 152 -8.81 4.66 4.41
CA ASN A 152 -8.55 3.67 3.37
C ASN A 152 -9.39 4.01 2.13
N HIS A 153 -8.74 4.28 1.02
CA HIS A 153 -9.38 4.68 -0.23
C HIS A 153 -9.11 3.66 -1.34
N ARG A 154 -10.18 3.10 -1.91
CA ARG A 154 -10.14 2.23 -3.09
C ARG A 154 -10.20 3.09 -4.37
N LYS A 155 -9.33 2.81 -5.34
CA LYS A 155 -9.34 3.45 -6.67
C LYS A 155 -10.71 3.28 -7.32
N LEU A 156 -11.37 4.40 -7.65
CA LEU A 156 -12.73 4.39 -8.19
C LEU A 156 -12.84 3.63 -9.52
N MET A 157 -11.90 3.85 -10.43
CA MET A 157 -11.94 3.31 -11.78
C MET A 157 -10.56 2.78 -12.21
N PRO A 158 -10.35 1.44 -12.25
CA PRO A 158 -9.14 0.83 -12.81
C PRO A 158 -8.99 1.14 -14.30
N THR A 159 -7.76 1.38 -14.77
CA THR A 159 -7.48 1.80 -16.14
C THR A 159 -7.15 0.62 -17.05
N ASN A 160 -7.79 0.56 -18.22
CA ASN A 160 -7.50 -0.41 -19.29
C ASN A 160 -7.36 -1.88 -18.79
N PRO A 161 -6.19 -2.57 -18.81
CA PRO A 161 -6.12 -3.98 -18.43
C PRO A 161 -6.21 -4.19 -16.91
N GLU A 162 -6.05 -3.13 -16.10
CA GLU A 162 -6.24 -3.20 -14.65
C GLU A 162 -7.64 -3.70 -14.27
N ARG A 163 -8.62 -3.51 -15.16
CA ARG A 163 -10.00 -4.01 -15.00
C ARG A 163 -10.11 -5.54 -14.96
N MET A 164 -9.05 -6.26 -15.35
CA MET A 164 -8.99 -7.72 -15.26
C MET A 164 -8.59 -8.21 -13.87
N VAL A 165 -8.07 -7.32 -13.00
CA VAL A 165 -7.59 -7.68 -11.65
C VAL A 165 -8.34 -6.91 -10.57
N TRP A 166 -8.59 -5.62 -10.78
CA TRP A 166 -9.18 -4.77 -9.77
C TRP A 166 -10.68 -4.56 -9.96
N GLY A 167 -11.41 -4.72 -8.86
CA GLY A 167 -12.79 -4.30 -8.74
C GLY A 167 -12.95 -2.78 -8.86
N ARG A 168 -14.15 -2.35 -9.26
CA ARG A 168 -14.55 -0.94 -9.21
C ARG A 168 -15.32 -0.68 -7.92
N VAL A 169 -15.13 0.49 -7.35
CA VAL A 169 -16.00 0.97 -6.27
C VAL A 169 -17.33 1.38 -6.86
N ARG A 170 -18.43 0.85 -6.34
CA ARG A 170 -19.76 1.41 -6.60
C ARG A 170 -19.94 2.63 -5.73
N THR A 171 -19.96 3.81 -6.34
CA THR A 171 -20.50 5.00 -5.68
C THR A 171 -22.03 4.87 -5.70
N GLU A 172 -22.63 4.56 -4.56
CA GLU A 172 -24.07 4.76 -4.41
C GLU A 172 -24.33 6.26 -4.32
N SER A 173 -25.14 6.80 -5.25
CA SER A 173 -25.76 8.10 -5.06
C SER A 173 -26.73 7.95 -3.88
N ARG A 174 -26.31 8.43 -2.71
CA ARG A 174 -27.26 8.74 -1.62
C ARG A 174 -28.01 10.01 -1.96
#